data_AF-A0A1H5T0A2-F1
#
_entry.id   AF-A0A1H5T0A2-F1
#
_cell.length_a   1.000
_cell.length_b   1.000
_cell.length_c   1.000
_cell.angle_alpha   90.00
_cell.angle_beta   90.00
_cell.angle_gamma   90.00
#
_symmetry.space_group_name_H-M   'P 1'
#
loop_
_entity.id
_entity.type
_entity.pdbx_description
1 polymer ?
#
loop_
_entity_poly.entity_id
_entity_poly.type
_entity_poly.pdbx_seq_one_letter_code
_entity_poly.pdbx_strand_id
1 'polypeptide(L)'
;MDYKEHFKKEVQNFIFVELEKPLVISLNNVVINLPKGDYPVDFKELINVAKENKDFTAQSIINGMIFVLGADSSFPYLENYINILKKIPNIESYIIFQIEENKNKDIKKAIIYTSALIKLNPKKEFQMNRIYLLMDYYQKTNLSFLEAEIIESLKNLLKQYPEYEPANFYIAEYYLDKDIDLAKYHLRYCLSSEKYRQKAEEYLKKIEAVENYDKAVSLLKEGYPKEALKILIPYIESNPQNLDAKYYIAVAYREIGNYQKALLYLNELLNILETPEVDNEIGLNLAFLGYFEKAIEYFKKALKFKPSEVSILSNIGVCYFNLNDFENAKKYFKLALDKKPDDEVCKEWIRRLS
;
A
#
# COMPACT_ATOMS: atom_id res chain seq x y z
N MET A 1 24.45 5.88 -0.75
CA MET A 1 24.39 7.00 0.20
C MET A 1 23.16 6.77 1.04
N ASP A 2 23.37 6.47 2.33
CA ASP A 2 22.29 6.21 3.27
C ASP A 2 21.78 7.51 3.90
N TYR A 3 20.70 7.43 4.69
CA TYR A 3 20.11 8.58 5.37
C TYR A 3 21.15 9.36 6.20
N LYS A 4 22.00 8.66 6.97
CA LYS A 4 22.96 9.29 7.88
C LYS A 4 24.03 10.07 7.12
N GLU A 5 24.61 9.47 6.08
CA GLU A 5 25.57 10.14 5.22
C GLU A 5 24.97 11.37 4.52
N HIS A 6 23.69 11.30 4.15
CA HIS A 6 23.01 12.39 3.46
C HIS A 6 22.93 13.67 4.28
N PHE A 7 22.52 13.56 5.54
CA PHE A 7 22.43 14.73 6.41
C PHE A 7 23.80 15.11 7.01
N LYS A 8 24.69 14.14 7.23
CA LYS A 8 26.04 14.42 7.74
C LYS A 8 26.87 15.30 6.80
N LYS A 9 26.72 15.17 5.47
CA LYS A 9 27.42 16.04 4.52
C LYS A 9 27.13 17.53 4.71
N GLU A 10 25.94 17.88 5.23
CA GLU A 10 25.60 19.28 5.47
C GLU A 10 26.46 19.92 6.58
N VAL A 11 27.07 19.11 7.47
CA VAL A 11 28.02 19.59 8.48
C VAL A 11 29.32 20.12 7.86
N GLN A 12 29.66 19.74 6.62
CA GLN A 12 30.84 20.25 5.93
C GLN A 12 30.75 21.76 5.64
N ASN A 13 29.57 22.35 5.74
CA ASN A 13 29.37 23.80 5.62
C ASN A 13 29.71 24.56 6.91
N PHE A 14 30.14 23.86 7.97
CA PHE A 14 30.50 24.46 9.25
C PHE A 14 32.00 24.43 9.47
N ILE A 15 32.53 25.54 9.98
CA ILE A 15 33.89 25.64 10.52
C ILE A 15 33.80 25.45 12.03
N PHE A 16 34.71 24.65 12.59
CA PHE A 16 34.82 24.49 14.03
C PHE A 16 35.83 25.48 14.58
N VAL A 17 35.34 26.42 15.40
CA VAL A 17 36.15 27.43 16.07
C VAL A 17 36.53 26.88 17.44
N GLU A 18 37.83 26.74 17.70
CA GLU A 18 38.34 26.35 19.02
C GLU A 18 38.28 27.55 19.97
N LEU A 19 37.57 27.40 21.08
CA LEU A 19 37.63 28.33 22.20
C LEU A 19 38.71 27.87 23.16
N GLU A 20 39.83 28.58 23.26
CA GLU A 20 40.93 28.26 24.18
C GLU A 20 40.58 28.50 25.66
N LYS A 21 39.61 29.39 25.92
CA LYS A 21 39.12 29.75 27.26
C LYS A 21 37.59 29.74 27.28
N PRO A 22 36.96 29.51 28.43
CA PRO A 22 35.51 29.57 28.53
C PRO A 22 34.97 30.94 28.09
N LEU A 23 33.93 30.92 27.25
CA LEU A 23 33.26 32.12 26.76
C LEU A 23 31.94 32.29 27.50
N VAL A 24 31.81 33.41 28.21
CA VAL A 24 30.58 33.79 28.90
C VAL A 24 29.73 34.63 27.96
N ILE A 25 28.51 34.16 27.71
CA ILE A 25 27.55 34.79 26.81
C ILE A 25 26.34 35.22 27.63
N SER A 26 25.83 36.41 27.38
CA SER A 26 24.51 36.83 27.87
C SER A 26 23.50 36.76 26.73
N LEU A 27 22.46 35.94 26.90
CA LEU A 27 21.33 35.82 25.99
C LEU A 27 20.04 36.04 26.78
N ASN A 28 19.31 37.11 26.49
CA ASN A 28 18.05 37.46 27.15
C ASN A 28 18.11 37.37 28.69
N ASN A 29 19.16 37.97 29.28
CA ASN A 29 19.45 37.97 30.72
C ASN A 29 19.83 36.62 31.33
N VAL A 30 20.14 35.61 30.50
CA VAL A 30 20.73 34.35 30.96
C VAL A 30 22.18 34.27 30.58
N VAL A 31 23.00 34.02 31.60
CA VAL A 31 24.44 33.83 31.47
C VAL A 31 24.70 32.37 31.12
N ILE A 32 25.18 32.13 29.90
CA ILE A 32 25.59 30.82 29.41
C ILE A 32 27.12 30.80 29.39
N ASN A 33 27.69 29.79 30.04
CA ASN A 33 29.13 29.56 30.00
C ASN A 33 29.43 28.46 28.99
N LEU A 34 30.06 28.81 27.88
CA LEU A 34 30.61 27.86 26.93
C LEU A 34 32.01 27.43 27.42
N PRO A 35 32.24 26.16 27.76
CA PRO A 35 33.56 25.70 28.16
C PRO A 35 34.59 25.79 27.01
N LYS A 36 35.86 25.51 27.33
CA LYS A 36 36.88 25.24 26.31
C LYS A 36 36.41 24.10 25.41
N GLY A 37 36.49 24.28 24.09
CA GLY A 37 36.11 23.26 23.12
C GLY A 37 35.94 23.80 21.72
N ASP A 38 35.59 22.90 20.79
CA ASP A 38 35.32 23.22 19.40
C ASP A 38 33.84 23.56 19.22
N TYR A 39 33.54 24.65 18.50
CA TYR A 39 32.18 25.10 18.27
C TYR A 39 31.90 25.30 16.78
N PRO A 40 30.87 24.65 16.22
CA PRO A 40 30.51 24.79 14.82
C PRO A 40 29.92 26.17 14.53
N VAL A 41 30.35 26.75 13.42
CA VAL A 41 29.85 28.03 12.90
C VAL A 41 29.63 27.89 11.40
N ASP A 42 28.47 28.34 10.91
CA ASP A 42 28.15 28.31 9.47
C ASP A 42 29.15 29.18 8.70
N PHE A 43 29.79 28.60 7.69
CA PHE A 43 30.75 29.30 6.83
C PHE A 43 30.16 30.54 6.16
N LYS A 44 28.87 30.49 5.77
CA LYS A 44 28.19 31.63 5.15
C LYS A 44 28.02 32.79 6.12
N GLU A 45 27.77 32.47 7.38
CA GLU A 45 27.61 33.46 8.43
C GLU A 45 28.96 34.15 8.73
N LEU A 46 30.06 33.40 8.79
CA LEU A 46 31.41 33.96 8.91
C LEU A 46 31.76 34.91 7.76
N ILE A 47 31.41 34.54 6.52
CA ILE A 47 31.61 35.42 5.36
C ILE A 47 30.82 36.72 5.52
N ASN A 48 29.57 36.67 5.96
CA ASN A 48 28.74 37.85 6.13
C ASN A 48 29.26 38.75 7.25
N VAL A 49 29.67 38.17 8.38
CA VAL A 49 30.35 38.86 9.49
C VAL A 49 31.58 39.62 8.97
N ALA A 50 32.42 38.95 8.18
CA ALA A 50 33.63 39.55 7.59
C ALA A 50 33.33 40.64 6.55
N LYS A 51 32.24 40.52 5.78
CA LYS A 51 31.84 41.52 4.77
C LYS A 51 31.19 42.75 5.38
N GLU A 52 30.38 42.56 6.41
CA GLU A 52 29.57 43.63 7.02
C GLU A 52 30.26 44.27 8.23
N ASN A 53 31.49 43.84 8.58
CA ASN A 53 32.23 44.25 9.78
C ASN A 53 31.36 44.15 11.06
N LYS A 54 30.55 43.10 11.14
CA LYS A 54 29.72 42.82 12.32
C LYS A 54 30.49 41.99 13.34
N ASP A 55 30.05 42.02 14.58
CA ASP A 55 30.56 41.11 15.60
C ASP A 55 30.00 39.71 15.41
N PHE A 56 30.85 38.73 15.67
CA PHE A 56 30.45 37.34 15.76
C PHE A 56 29.50 37.13 16.95
N THR A 57 28.35 36.50 16.72
CA THR A 57 27.33 36.37 17.77
C THR A 57 27.31 34.99 18.40
N ALA A 58 26.97 34.97 19.69
CA ALA A 58 26.65 33.74 20.40
C ALA A 58 25.56 32.89 19.72
N GLN A 59 24.63 33.54 19.01
CA GLN A 59 23.56 32.88 18.30
C GLN A 59 24.09 31.98 17.19
N SER A 60 25.16 32.40 16.49
CA SER A 60 25.84 31.62 15.45
C SER A 60 26.36 30.30 16.00
N ILE A 61 27.00 30.32 17.17
CA ILE A 61 27.48 29.10 17.85
C ILE A 61 26.31 28.19 18.22
N ILE A 62 25.23 28.75 18.79
CA ILE A 62 24.03 27.99 19.17
C ILE A 62 23.42 27.31 17.95
N ASN A 63 23.30 28.03 16.83
CA ASN A 63 22.77 27.50 15.58
C ASN A 63 23.61 26.35 15.05
N GLY A 64 24.93 26.49 15.08
CA GLY A 64 25.84 25.41 14.72
C GLY A 64 25.70 24.20 15.63
N MET A 65 25.65 24.39 16.95
CA MET A 65 25.48 23.28 17.90
C MET A 65 24.19 22.51 17.64
N ILE A 66 23.07 23.21 17.44
CA ILE A 66 21.77 22.59 17.11
C ILE A 66 21.88 21.85 15.77
N PHE A 67 22.50 22.46 14.76
CA PHE A 67 22.62 21.87 13.43
C PHE A 67 23.44 20.57 13.46
N VAL A 68 24.63 20.60 14.05
CA VAL A 68 25.48 19.40 14.21
C VAL A 68 24.76 18.34 15.03
N LEU A 69 24.06 18.74 16.10
CA LEU A 69 23.25 17.84 16.91
C LEU A 69 22.19 17.12 16.07
N GLY A 70 21.56 17.78 15.12
CA GLY A 70 20.57 17.17 14.23
C GLY A 70 21.16 16.34 13.10
N ALA A 71 22.30 16.78 12.54
CA ALA A 71 22.83 16.28 11.27
C ALA A 71 23.82 15.11 11.42
N ASP A 72 24.61 15.09 12.49
CA ASP A 72 25.62 14.05 12.70
C ASP A 72 25.49 13.41 14.08
N SER A 73 24.85 12.24 14.13
CA SER A 73 24.72 11.44 15.36
C SER A 73 26.03 10.81 15.85
N SER A 74 27.09 10.82 15.03
CA SER A 74 28.41 10.28 15.38
C SER A 74 29.39 11.33 15.92
N PHE A 75 28.95 12.59 16.06
CA PHE A 75 29.85 13.68 16.47
C PHE A 75 30.33 13.51 17.93
N PRO A 76 31.64 13.60 18.24
CA PRO A 76 32.18 13.23 19.56
C PRO A 76 31.66 14.07 20.74
N TYR A 77 31.27 15.32 20.52
CA TYR A 77 30.89 16.26 21.60
C TYR A 77 29.38 16.52 21.72
N LEU A 78 28.54 15.64 21.16
CA LEU A 78 27.09 15.84 21.19
C LEU A 78 26.52 15.98 22.60
N GLU A 79 26.96 15.16 23.56
CA GLU A 79 26.49 15.25 24.94
C GLU A 79 26.82 16.61 25.58
N ASN A 80 27.99 17.17 25.26
CA ASN A 80 28.36 18.51 25.72
C ASN A 80 27.42 19.57 25.14
N TYR A 81 27.11 19.49 23.84
CA TYR A 81 26.15 20.40 23.20
C TYR A 81 24.75 20.27 23.78
N ILE A 82 24.27 19.04 24.01
CA ILE A 82 22.96 18.80 24.65
C ILE A 82 22.92 19.46 26.03
N ASN A 83 23.96 19.27 26.84
CA ASN A 83 24.03 19.84 28.19
C ASN A 83 24.09 21.37 28.20
N ILE A 84 24.75 21.99 27.21
CA ILE A 84 24.77 23.44 27.05
C ILE A 84 23.40 23.94 26.59
N LEU A 85 22.85 23.35 25.52
CA LEU A 85 21.58 23.76 24.92
C LEU A 85 20.41 23.65 25.90
N LYS A 86 20.37 22.59 26.73
CA LYS A 86 19.32 22.41 27.76
C LYS A 86 19.32 23.50 28.84
N LYS A 87 20.43 24.22 29.05
CA LYS A 87 20.50 25.35 30.00
C LYS A 87 19.96 26.65 29.41
N ILE A 88 19.76 26.71 28.10
CA ILE A 88 19.26 27.90 27.41
C ILE A 88 17.73 27.95 27.55
N PRO A 89 17.16 28.99 28.16
CA PRO A 89 15.71 29.12 28.27
C PRO A 89 15.05 29.20 26.89
N ASN A 90 13.88 28.59 26.76
CA ASN A 90 13.08 28.60 25.53
C ASN A 90 13.82 28.05 24.28
N ILE A 91 14.85 27.23 24.48
CA ILE A 91 15.59 26.61 23.37
C ILE A 91 14.68 25.77 22.47
N GLU A 92 13.69 25.07 23.04
CA GLU A 92 12.69 24.32 22.27
C GLU A 92 11.88 25.25 21.35
N SER A 93 11.36 26.35 21.89
CA SER A 93 10.60 27.35 21.12
C SER A 93 11.46 27.98 20.02
N TYR A 94 12.74 28.24 20.31
CA TYR A 94 13.69 28.73 19.32
C TYR A 94 13.88 27.73 18.17
N ILE A 95 14.09 26.45 18.47
CA ILE A 95 14.26 25.41 17.46
C ILE A 95 12.97 25.22 16.65
N ILE A 96 11.80 25.26 17.29
CA ILE A 96 10.50 25.21 16.59
C ILE A 96 10.36 26.38 15.62
N PHE A 97 10.71 27.60 16.04
CA PHE A 97 10.73 28.76 15.14
C PHE A 97 11.65 28.53 13.93
N GLN A 98 12.85 27.99 14.15
CA GLN A 98 13.77 27.64 13.06
C GLN A 98 13.21 26.55 12.13
N ILE A 99 12.49 25.55 12.65
CA ILE A 99 11.82 24.54 11.83
C ILE A 99 10.75 25.19 10.93
N GLU A 100 9.90 26.04 11.51
CA GLU A 100 8.81 26.72 10.79
C GLU A 100 9.31 27.67 9.70
N GLU A 101 10.38 28.42 9.97
CA GLU A 101 11.03 29.29 8.98
C GLU A 101 11.60 28.53 7.78
N ASN A 102 12.07 27.29 8.00
CA ASN A 102 12.80 26.52 7.01
C ASN A 102 11.97 25.44 6.31
N LYS A 103 10.86 24.95 6.88
CA LYS A 103 10.11 23.79 6.33
C LYS A 103 9.73 23.92 4.85
N ASN A 104 9.47 25.15 4.39
CA ASN A 104 9.14 25.44 2.99
C ASN A 104 10.33 25.94 2.16
N LYS A 105 11.37 26.50 2.79
CA LYS A 105 12.53 27.13 2.12
C LYS A 105 13.70 26.15 1.96
N ASP A 106 14.00 25.42 3.03
CA ASP A 106 15.07 24.44 3.15
C ASP A 106 14.60 23.29 4.06
N ILE A 107 13.94 22.32 3.42
CA ILE A 107 13.36 21.17 4.12
C ILE A 107 14.42 20.30 4.80
N LYS A 108 15.65 20.22 4.24
CA LYS A 108 16.73 19.47 4.88
C LYS A 108 17.09 20.08 6.21
N LYS A 109 17.25 21.41 6.25
CA LYS A 109 17.53 22.17 7.47
C LYS A 109 16.41 22.01 8.50
N ALA A 110 15.15 22.01 8.07
CA ALA A 110 14.01 21.73 8.96
C ALA A 110 14.05 20.31 9.55
N ILE A 111 14.39 19.28 8.76
CA ILE A 111 14.57 17.89 9.24
C ILE A 111 15.70 17.81 10.27
N ILE A 112 16.84 18.48 10.00
CA ILE A 112 17.99 18.53 10.91
C ILE A 112 17.58 19.17 12.24
N TYR A 113 16.94 20.34 12.20
CA TYR A 113 16.48 21.01 13.43
C TYR A 113 15.45 20.19 14.20
N THR A 114 14.54 19.50 13.51
CA THR A 114 13.59 18.60 14.19
C THR A 114 14.31 17.40 14.82
N SER A 115 15.34 16.88 14.17
CA SER A 115 16.18 15.79 14.72
C SER A 115 16.94 16.23 15.98
N ALA A 116 17.45 17.47 15.99
CA ALA A 116 18.07 18.06 17.17
C ALA A 116 17.06 18.26 18.32
N LEU A 117 15.86 18.75 18.00
CA LEU A 117 14.78 18.93 18.96
C LEU A 117 14.40 17.61 19.66
N ILE A 118 14.28 16.51 18.90
CA ILE A 118 13.98 15.18 19.44
C ILE A 118 15.08 14.72 20.41
N LYS A 119 16.36 14.98 20.12
CA LYS A 119 17.48 14.64 21.03
C LYS A 119 17.43 15.43 22.34
N LEU A 120 16.97 16.69 22.28
CA LEU A 120 16.80 17.51 23.49
C LEU A 120 15.57 17.07 24.30
N ASN A 121 14.46 16.78 23.61
CA ASN A 121 13.18 16.40 24.20
C ASN A 121 12.40 15.44 23.27
N PRO A 122 12.39 14.13 23.52
CA PRO A 122 11.87 13.13 22.59
C PRO A 122 10.33 12.99 22.64
N LYS A 123 9.57 14.08 22.53
CA LYS A 123 8.11 14.04 22.46
C LYS A 123 7.60 13.36 21.19
N LYS A 124 6.49 12.61 21.28
CA LYS A 124 5.87 11.92 20.14
C LYS A 124 5.50 12.89 19.01
N GLU A 125 5.08 14.11 19.33
CA GLU A 125 4.70 15.14 18.36
C GLU A 125 5.91 15.60 17.53
N PHE A 126 7.09 15.73 18.13
CA PHE A 126 8.31 16.10 17.43
C PHE A 126 8.82 14.97 16.54
N GLN A 127 8.74 13.73 17.05
CA GLN A 127 9.06 12.53 16.26
C GLN A 127 8.14 12.44 15.03
N MET A 128 6.84 12.65 15.20
CA MET A 128 5.87 12.65 14.09
C MET A 128 6.09 13.82 13.12
N ASN A 129 6.41 15.02 13.62
CA ASN A 129 6.73 16.15 12.75
C ASN A 129 7.94 15.87 11.86
N ARG A 130 8.98 15.21 12.39
CA ARG A 130 10.12 14.77 11.58
C ARG A 130 9.68 13.83 10.47
N ILE A 131 8.80 12.88 10.78
CA ILE A 131 8.26 11.93 9.79
C ILE A 131 7.51 12.68 8.69
N TYR A 132 6.68 13.67 9.01
CA TYR A 132 6.01 14.50 8.00
C TYR A 132 6.98 15.24 7.09
N LEU A 133 8.03 15.84 7.65
CA LEU A 133 9.06 16.51 6.87
C LEU A 133 9.83 15.52 5.97
N LEU A 134 10.09 14.30 6.46
CA LEU A 134 10.71 13.25 5.64
C LEU A 134 9.81 12.81 4.50
N MET A 135 8.49 12.66 4.73
CA MET A 135 7.52 12.33 3.69
C MET A 135 7.44 13.41 2.60
N ASP A 136 7.38 14.69 2.99
CA ASP A 136 7.40 15.81 2.05
C ASP A 136 8.74 15.87 1.28
N TYR A 137 9.86 15.58 1.96
CA TYR A 137 11.15 15.52 1.31
C TYR A 137 11.27 14.36 0.32
N TYR A 138 10.72 13.20 0.67
CA TYR A 138 10.63 12.04 -0.21
C TYR A 138 9.79 12.37 -1.45
N GLN A 139 8.62 12.98 -1.28
CA GLN A 139 7.77 13.38 -2.40
C GLN A 139 8.49 14.34 -3.37
N LYS A 140 9.32 15.26 -2.85
CA LYS A 140 10.08 16.23 -3.64
C LYS A 140 11.30 15.66 -4.35
N THR A 141 11.89 14.58 -3.85
CA THR A 141 13.21 14.10 -4.31
C THR A 141 13.23 12.67 -4.83
N ASN A 142 12.23 11.86 -4.47
CA ASN A 142 12.13 10.44 -4.77
C ASN A 142 13.36 9.62 -4.33
N LEU A 143 14.06 10.06 -3.28
CA LEU A 143 15.23 9.36 -2.75
C LEU A 143 14.77 8.14 -1.94
N SER A 144 14.99 6.94 -2.46
CA SER A 144 14.49 5.68 -1.90
C SER A 144 14.91 5.40 -0.45
N PHE A 145 16.09 5.87 -0.03
CA PHE A 145 16.54 5.70 1.36
C PHE A 145 15.64 6.43 2.37
N LEU A 146 14.91 7.47 1.95
CA LEU A 146 13.98 8.19 2.83
C LEU A 146 12.78 7.32 3.19
N GLU A 147 12.30 6.47 2.27
CA GLU A 147 11.20 5.54 2.53
C GLU A 147 11.58 4.59 3.67
N ALA A 148 12.78 3.99 3.62
CA ALA A 148 13.28 3.11 4.68
C ALA A 148 13.35 3.83 6.04
N GLU A 149 13.90 5.05 6.08
CA GLU A 149 13.97 5.86 7.31
C GLU A 149 12.58 6.24 7.84
N ILE A 150 11.61 6.59 6.97
CA ILE A 150 10.24 6.91 7.36
C ILE A 150 9.59 5.70 8.06
N ILE A 151 9.69 4.52 7.45
CA ILE A 151 9.10 3.30 8.00
C ILE A 151 9.79 2.89 9.30
N GLU A 152 11.13 2.96 9.39
CA GLU A 152 11.85 2.70 10.63
C GLU A 152 11.45 3.68 11.74
N SER A 153 11.28 4.96 11.40
CA SER A 153 10.84 6.00 12.33
C SER A 153 9.43 5.75 12.85
N LEU A 154 8.49 5.37 11.97
CA LEU A 154 7.13 5.01 12.35
C LEU A 154 7.12 3.80 13.29
N LYS A 155 7.90 2.75 12.98
CA LYS A 155 8.04 1.56 13.83
C LYS A 155 8.61 1.89 15.21
N ASN A 156 9.67 2.69 15.26
CA ASN A 156 10.29 3.13 16.52
C ASN A 156 9.33 3.97 17.37
N LEU A 157 8.51 4.81 16.72
CA LEU A 157 7.49 5.60 17.40
C LEU A 157 6.37 4.71 17.97
N LEU A 158 5.87 3.74 17.18
CA LEU A 158 4.84 2.79 17.61
C LEU A 158 5.33 1.83 18.69
N LYS A 159 6.63 1.52 18.75
CA LYS A 159 7.20 0.75 19.86
C LYS A 159 7.04 1.46 21.21
N GLN A 160 7.09 2.79 21.20
CA GLN A 160 6.93 3.62 22.40
C GLN A 160 5.47 4.02 22.64
N TYR A 161 4.70 4.21 21.57
CA TYR A 161 3.31 4.65 21.60
C TYR A 161 2.45 3.79 20.66
N PRO A 162 2.10 2.56 21.06
CA PRO A 162 1.43 1.59 20.18
C PRO A 162 0.09 2.06 19.61
N GLU A 163 -0.64 2.88 20.36
CA GLU A 163 -1.96 3.40 19.98
C GLU A 163 -1.89 4.72 19.22
N TYR A 164 -0.71 5.24 18.90
CA TYR A 164 -0.59 6.55 18.27
C TYR A 164 -1.12 6.52 16.83
N GLU A 165 -2.27 7.15 16.64
CA GLU A 165 -3.12 6.99 15.46
C GLU A 165 -2.48 7.52 14.17
N PRO A 166 -1.80 8.69 14.15
CA PRO A 166 -1.10 9.14 12.96
C PRO A 166 -0.08 8.13 12.48
N ALA A 167 0.73 7.57 13.39
CA ALA A 167 1.77 6.63 13.01
C ALA A 167 1.17 5.30 12.51
N ASN A 168 0.11 4.80 13.17
CA ASN A 168 -0.65 3.64 12.70
C ASN A 168 -1.29 3.87 11.32
N PHE A 169 -1.74 5.09 11.03
CA PHE A 169 -2.35 5.38 9.73
C PHE A 169 -1.33 5.30 8.59
N TYR A 170 -0.18 5.96 8.72
CA TYR A 170 0.82 5.97 7.64
C TYR A 170 1.53 4.63 7.47
N ILE A 171 1.75 3.88 8.56
CA ILE A 171 2.29 2.53 8.44
C ILE A 171 1.26 1.59 7.79
N ALA A 172 -0.03 1.77 8.06
CA ALA A 172 -1.09 1.01 7.38
C ALA A 172 -1.08 1.29 5.88
N GLU A 173 -1.05 2.57 5.46
CA GLU A 173 -0.99 2.96 4.05
C GLU A 173 0.19 2.30 3.33
N TYR A 174 1.35 2.23 3.98
CA TYR A 174 2.53 1.56 3.43
C TYR A 174 2.34 0.06 3.20
N TYR A 175 1.55 -0.60 4.04
CA TYR A 175 1.34 -2.05 4.00
C TYR A 175 0.13 -2.48 3.16
N LEU A 176 -0.73 -1.56 2.70
CA LEU A 176 -1.95 -1.87 1.94
C LEU A 176 -1.68 -2.77 0.71
N ASP A 177 -0.54 -2.59 0.04
CA ASP A 177 -0.13 -3.33 -1.16
C ASP A 177 0.93 -4.41 -0.89
N LYS A 178 1.40 -4.56 0.37
CA LYS A 178 2.52 -5.44 0.73
C LYS A 178 2.12 -6.54 1.70
N ASP A 179 1.33 -6.20 2.72
CA ASP A 179 0.88 -7.09 3.78
C ASP A 179 -0.47 -6.58 4.31
N ILE A 180 -1.55 -7.14 3.75
CA ILE A 180 -2.92 -6.73 4.04
C ILE A 180 -3.28 -6.98 5.51
N ASP A 181 -2.75 -8.04 6.13
CA ASP A 181 -3.01 -8.35 7.53
C ASP A 181 -2.39 -7.31 8.46
N LEU A 182 -1.15 -6.91 8.18
CA LEU A 182 -0.48 -5.86 8.92
C LEU A 182 -1.14 -4.49 8.69
N ALA A 183 -1.58 -4.21 7.47
CA ALA A 183 -2.36 -3.01 7.17
C ALA A 183 -3.65 -2.97 7.99
N LYS A 184 -4.46 -4.05 7.99
CA LYS A 184 -5.68 -4.15 8.81
C LYS A 184 -5.39 -3.95 10.29
N TYR A 185 -4.33 -4.58 10.81
CA TYR A 185 -3.93 -4.45 12.22
C TYR A 185 -3.75 -2.99 12.60
N HIS A 186 -3.00 -2.22 11.80
CA HIS A 186 -2.75 -0.81 12.07
C HIS A 186 -3.98 0.07 11.83
N LEU A 187 -4.79 -0.19 10.79
CA LEU A 187 -6.03 0.56 10.52
C LEU A 187 -7.01 0.50 11.69
N ARG A 188 -7.05 -0.61 12.45
CA ARG A 188 -7.93 -0.74 13.63
C ARG A 188 -7.62 0.29 14.71
N TYR A 189 -6.35 0.64 14.93
CA TYR A 189 -5.95 1.70 15.86
C TYR A 189 -6.41 3.10 15.40
N CYS A 190 -6.70 3.28 14.12
CA CYS A 190 -7.16 4.56 13.58
C CYS A 190 -8.67 4.79 13.76
N LEU A 191 -9.44 3.78 14.18
CA LEU A 191 -10.90 3.86 14.29
C LEU A 191 -11.37 4.74 15.46
N SER A 192 -10.55 4.93 16.49
CA SER A 192 -10.80 5.85 17.60
C SER A 192 -10.51 7.31 17.24
N SER A 193 -9.74 7.57 16.17
CA SER A 193 -9.31 8.93 15.81
C SER A 193 -10.37 9.68 15.01
N GLU A 194 -10.73 10.88 15.43
CA GLU A 194 -11.61 11.78 14.66
C GLU A 194 -11.06 12.07 13.25
N LYS A 195 -9.75 12.33 13.12
CA LYS A 195 -9.10 12.66 11.85
C LYS A 195 -8.96 11.48 10.88
N TYR A 196 -8.63 10.28 11.37
CA TYR A 196 -8.25 9.14 10.52
C TYR A 196 -9.34 8.08 10.35
N ARG A 197 -10.38 8.09 11.21
CA ARG A 197 -11.42 7.06 11.24
C ARG A 197 -12.09 6.83 9.89
N GLN A 198 -12.56 7.89 9.23
CA GLN A 198 -13.31 7.75 7.97
C GLN A 198 -12.49 7.06 6.88
N LYS A 199 -11.24 7.47 6.69
CA LYS A 199 -10.34 6.84 5.72
C LYS A 199 -9.98 5.41 6.11
N ALA A 200 -9.79 5.15 7.40
CA ALA A 200 -9.50 3.81 7.89
C ALA A 200 -10.69 2.85 7.67
N GLU A 201 -11.92 3.29 7.95
CA GLU A 201 -13.14 2.55 7.65
C GLU A 201 -13.28 2.28 6.14
N GLU A 202 -12.96 3.25 5.28
CA GLU A 202 -12.96 3.07 3.83
C GLU A 202 -11.96 2.00 3.37
N TYR A 203 -10.72 2.04 3.86
CA TYR A 203 -9.71 1.03 3.52
C TYR A 203 -10.08 -0.35 4.04
N LEU A 204 -10.55 -0.45 5.29
CA LEU A 204 -11.02 -1.72 5.85
C LEU A 204 -12.17 -2.31 5.05
N LYS A 205 -13.14 -1.49 4.62
CA LYS A 205 -14.25 -1.94 3.78
C LYS A 205 -13.78 -2.45 2.42
N LYS A 206 -12.80 -1.79 1.80
CA LYS A 206 -12.21 -2.25 0.52
C LYS A 206 -11.50 -3.59 0.69
N ILE A 207 -10.72 -3.74 1.75
CA ILE A 207 -10.04 -5.00 2.07
C ILE A 207 -11.05 -6.11 2.30
N GLU A 208 -12.05 -5.88 3.16
CA GLU A 208 -13.10 -6.86 3.45
C GLU A 208 -13.87 -7.27 2.19
N ALA A 209 -14.13 -6.34 1.28
CA ALA A 209 -14.79 -6.66 0.01
C ALA A 209 -13.96 -7.65 -0.83
N VAL A 210 -12.64 -7.42 -0.97
CA VAL A 210 -11.74 -8.31 -1.72
C VAL A 210 -11.66 -9.68 -1.05
N GLU A 211 -11.47 -9.74 0.27
CA GLU A 211 -11.40 -11.00 1.01
C GLU A 211 -12.71 -11.81 0.92
N ASN A 212 -13.85 -11.12 0.98
CA ASN A 212 -15.15 -11.73 0.83
C ASN A 212 -15.34 -12.30 -0.59
N TYR A 213 -14.89 -11.58 -1.62
CA TYR A 213 -14.91 -12.08 -2.99
C TYR A 213 -14.06 -13.35 -3.14
N ASP A 214 -12.81 -13.33 -2.67
CA ASP A 214 -11.90 -14.49 -2.76
C ASP A 214 -12.46 -15.71 -2.01
N LYS A 215 -13.02 -15.48 -0.82
CA LYS A 215 -13.71 -16.50 -0.04
C LYS A 215 -14.89 -17.09 -0.81
N ALA A 216 -15.69 -16.26 -1.46
CA ALA A 216 -16.84 -16.74 -2.22
C ALA A 216 -16.43 -17.57 -3.43
N VAL A 217 -15.34 -17.20 -4.11
CA VAL A 217 -14.76 -18.00 -5.19
C VAL A 217 -14.24 -19.34 -4.67
N SER A 218 -13.60 -19.39 -3.50
CA SER A 218 -13.18 -20.66 -2.86
C SER A 218 -14.37 -21.56 -2.54
N LEU A 219 -15.43 -21.00 -1.94
CA LEU A 219 -16.65 -21.73 -1.63
C LEU A 219 -17.28 -22.37 -2.88
N LEU A 220 -17.26 -21.69 -4.03
CA LEU A 220 -17.72 -22.30 -5.29
C LEU A 220 -16.87 -23.50 -5.70
N LYS A 221 -15.54 -23.36 -5.65
CA LYS A 221 -14.61 -24.46 -5.99
C LYS A 221 -14.77 -25.67 -5.07
N GLU A 222 -15.16 -25.43 -3.82
CA GLU A 222 -15.42 -26.47 -2.80
C GLU A 222 -16.83 -27.08 -2.91
N GLY A 223 -17.68 -26.57 -3.81
CA GLY A 223 -19.04 -27.10 -4.01
C GLY A 223 -20.09 -26.54 -3.06
N TYR A 224 -19.87 -25.34 -2.50
CA TYR A 224 -20.80 -24.60 -1.64
C TYR A 224 -21.39 -23.35 -2.34
N PRO A 225 -22.16 -23.53 -3.44
CA PRO A 225 -22.62 -22.40 -4.25
C PRO A 225 -23.67 -21.51 -3.56
N LYS A 226 -24.46 -22.05 -2.62
CA LYS A 226 -25.45 -21.25 -1.88
C LYS A 226 -24.76 -20.27 -0.92
N GLU A 227 -23.70 -20.72 -0.26
CA GLU A 227 -22.87 -19.93 0.64
C GLU A 227 -22.11 -18.85 -0.14
N ALA A 228 -21.57 -19.19 -1.31
CA ALA A 228 -20.94 -18.22 -2.20
C ALA A 228 -21.92 -17.13 -2.65
N LEU A 229 -23.15 -17.47 -3.04
CA LEU A 229 -24.17 -16.50 -3.44
C LEU A 229 -24.51 -15.51 -2.32
N LYS A 230 -24.52 -15.95 -1.05
CA LYS A 230 -24.77 -15.05 0.10
C LYS A 230 -23.71 -13.96 0.22
N ILE A 231 -22.51 -14.19 -0.31
CA ILE A 231 -21.41 -13.23 -0.28
C ILE A 231 -21.35 -12.42 -1.59
N LEU A 232 -21.45 -13.09 -2.74
CA LEU A 232 -21.31 -12.43 -4.05
C LEU A 232 -22.44 -11.45 -4.36
N ILE A 233 -23.68 -11.73 -3.95
CA ILE A 233 -24.82 -10.84 -4.24
C ILE A 233 -24.64 -9.46 -3.56
N PRO A 234 -24.42 -9.37 -2.23
CA PRO A 234 -24.11 -8.07 -1.61
C PRO A 234 -22.83 -7.43 -2.16
N TYR A 235 -21.83 -8.23 -2.54
CA TYR A 235 -20.57 -7.72 -3.09
C TYR A 235 -20.80 -6.96 -4.40
N ILE A 236 -21.60 -7.47 -5.32
CA ILE A 236 -21.87 -6.79 -6.60
C ILE A 236 -22.74 -5.54 -6.45
N GLU A 237 -23.55 -5.42 -5.40
CA GLU A 237 -24.30 -4.20 -5.10
C GLU A 237 -23.35 -3.03 -4.79
N SER A 238 -22.24 -3.33 -4.11
CA SER A 238 -21.18 -2.35 -3.82
C SER A 238 -20.16 -2.22 -4.95
N ASN A 239 -20.03 -3.23 -5.82
CA ASN A 239 -19.03 -3.30 -6.89
C ASN A 239 -19.67 -3.71 -8.24
N PRO A 240 -20.60 -2.90 -8.79
CA PRO A 240 -21.42 -3.30 -9.93
C PRO A 240 -20.62 -3.52 -11.23
N GLN A 241 -19.39 -3.00 -11.29
CA GLN A 241 -18.48 -3.13 -12.42
C GLN A 241 -17.61 -4.39 -12.38
N ASN A 242 -17.65 -5.17 -11.29
CA ASN A 242 -16.89 -6.42 -11.21
C ASN A 242 -17.60 -7.51 -12.03
N LEU A 243 -17.15 -7.70 -13.26
CA LEU A 243 -17.72 -8.65 -14.23
C LEU A 243 -17.45 -10.11 -13.83
N ASP A 244 -16.28 -10.40 -13.25
CA ASP A 244 -15.95 -11.74 -12.77
C ASP A 244 -16.88 -12.18 -11.64
N ALA A 245 -17.23 -11.28 -10.72
CA ALA A 245 -18.20 -11.56 -9.66
C ALA A 245 -19.58 -11.92 -10.25
N LYS A 246 -20.04 -11.21 -11.28
CA LYS A 246 -21.28 -11.58 -12.00
C LYS A 246 -21.18 -12.96 -12.66
N TYR A 247 -20.02 -13.29 -13.22
CA TYR A 247 -19.78 -14.61 -13.82
C TYR A 247 -19.86 -15.72 -12.76
N TYR A 248 -19.18 -15.54 -11.62
CA TYR A 248 -19.25 -16.51 -10.52
C TYR A 248 -20.65 -16.64 -9.91
N ILE A 249 -21.44 -15.56 -9.87
CA ILE A 249 -22.86 -15.64 -9.50
C ILE A 249 -23.63 -16.52 -10.48
N ALA A 250 -23.39 -16.37 -11.79
CA ALA A 250 -24.03 -17.22 -12.79
C ALA A 250 -23.66 -18.70 -12.64
N VAL A 251 -22.37 -18.99 -12.44
CA VAL A 251 -21.86 -20.34 -12.17
C VAL A 251 -22.53 -20.92 -10.92
N ALA A 252 -22.60 -20.13 -9.83
CA ALA A 252 -23.25 -20.55 -8.60
C ALA A 252 -24.74 -20.86 -8.79
N TYR A 253 -25.47 -20.03 -9.55
CA TYR A 253 -26.86 -20.27 -9.87
C TYR A 253 -27.06 -21.54 -10.71
N ARG A 254 -26.14 -21.84 -11.66
CA ARG A 254 -26.14 -23.09 -12.42
C ARG A 254 -25.97 -24.29 -11.51
N GLU A 255 -25.02 -24.26 -10.58
CA GLU A 255 -24.75 -25.39 -9.67
C GLU A 255 -25.89 -25.70 -8.72
N ILE A 256 -26.71 -24.71 -8.35
CA ILE A 256 -27.93 -24.93 -7.56
C ILE A 256 -29.16 -25.24 -8.43
N GLY A 257 -28.99 -25.41 -9.74
CA GLY A 257 -30.04 -25.76 -10.69
C GLY A 257 -30.94 -24.60 -11.11
N ASN A 258 -30.60 -23.36 -10.76
CA ASN A 258 -31.36 -22.17 -11.16
C ASN A 258 -30.82 -21.57 -12.47
N TYR A 259 -30.97 -22.33 -13.55
CA TYR A 259 -30.41 -21.98 -14.86
C TYR A 259 -30.97 -20.67 -15.44
N GLN A 260 -32.21 -20.33 -15.10
CA GLN A 260 -32.86 -19.09 -15.56
C GLN A 260 -32.19 -17.86 -14.96
N LYS A 261 -31.91 -17.86 -13.65
CA LYS A 261 -31.16 -16.77 -13.01
C LYS A 261 -29.73 -16.70 -13.53
N ALA A 262 -29.07 -17.86 -13.71
CA ALA A 262 -27.73 -17.88 -14.29
C ALA A 262 -27.69 -17.18 -15.66
N LEU A 263 -28.65 -17.47 -16.54
CA LEU A 263 -28.76 -16.84 -17.85
C LEU A 263 -29.02 -15.33 -17.78
N LEU A 264 -29.73 -14.81 -16.77
CA LEU A 264 -29.89 -13.36 -16.60
C LEU A 264 -28.53 -12.67 -16.43
N TYR A 265 -27.70 -13.17 -15.50
CA TYR A 265 -26.36 -12.62 -15.26
C TYR A 265 -25.42 -12.83 -16.47
N LEU A 266 -25.49 -13.97 -17.14
CA LEU A 266 -24.66 -14.25 -18.32
C LEU A 266 -25.04 -13.36 -19.51
N ASN A 267 -26.33 -13.06 -19.71
CA ASN A 267 -26.78 -12.16 -20.77
C ASN A 267 -26.33 -10.73 -20.52
N GLU A 268 -26.29 -10.27 -19.27
CA GLU A 268 -25.66 -8.98 -18.93
C GLU A 268 -24.18 -8.97 -19.32
N LEU A 269 -23.45 -10.06 -19.03
CA LEU A 269 -22.04 -10.18 -19.37
C LEU A 269 -21.80 -10.22 -20.88
N LEU A 270 -22.63 -10.95 -21.63
CA LEU A 270 -22.53 -11.09 -23.08
C LEU A 270 -22.66 -9.74 -23.82
N ASN A 271 -23.40 -8.78 -23.25
CA ASN A 271 -23.52 -7.44 -23.81
C ASN A 271 -22.27 -6.57 -23.63
N ILE A 272 -21.32 -7.01 -22.79
CA ILE A 272 -20.12 -6.26 -22.39
C ILE A 272 -18.85 -6.98 -22.84
N LEU A 273 -18.83 -8.31 -22.78
CA LEU A 273 -17.68 -9.17 -22.98
C LEU A 273 -17.95 -10.21 -24.08
N GLU A 274 -16.99 -10.38 -24.97
CA GLU A 274 -16.94 -11.50 -25.91
C GLU A 274 -15.87 -12.49 -25.43
N THR A 275 -16.27 -13.47 -24.63
CA THR A 275 -15.35 -14.47 -24.05
C THR A 275 -15.90 -15.89 -24.19
N PRO A 276 -15.04 -16.89 -24.48
CA PRO A 276 -15.49 -18.28 -24.60
C PRO A 276 -16.02 -18.86 -23.28
N GLU A 277 -15.59 -18.34 -22.13
CA GLU A 277 -16.08 -18.75 -20.81
C GLU A 277 -17.56 -18.42 -20.64
N VAL A 278 -17.99 -17.20 -21.00
CA VAL A 278 -19.39 -16.77 -20.93
C VAL A 278 -20.23 -17.56 -21.93
N ASP A 279 -19.76 -17.71 -23.18
CA ASP A 279 -20.47 -18.49 -24.20
C ASP A 279 -20.65 -19.96 -23.76
N ASN A 280 -19.61 -20.58 -23.20
CA ASN A 280 -19.70 -21.95 -22.70
C ASN A 280 -20.69 -22.07 -21.53
N GLU A 281 -20.67 -21.15 -20.57
CA GLU A 281 -21.63 -21.18 -19.45
C GLU A 281 -23.07 -20.95 -19.92
N ILE A 282 -23.31 -20.08 -20.91
CA ILE A 282 -24.65 -19.93 -21.52
C ILE A 282 -25.08 -21.25 -22.16
N GLY A 283 -24.18 -21.89 -22.92
CA GLY A 283 -24.43 -23.19 -23.53
C GLY A 283 -24.81 -24.26 -22.51
N LEU A 284 -24.07 -24.36 -21.39
CA LEU A 284 -24.37 -25.29 -20.30
C LEU A 284 -25.77 -25.06 -19.72
N ASN A 285 -26.10 -23.81 -19.37
CA ASN A 285 -27.40 -23.48 -18.79
C ASN A 285 -28.56 -23.73 -19.76
N LEU A 286 -28.39 -23.46 -21.05
CA LEU A 286 -29.38 -23.78 -22.08
C LEU A 286 -29.56 -25.28 -22.26
N ALA A 287 -28.48 -26.06 -22.25
CA ALA A 287 -28.54 -27.51 -22.34
C ALA A 287 -29.29 -28.13 -21.15
N PHE A 288 -29.05 -27.63 -19.93
CA PHE A 288 -29.79 -28.08 -18.74
C PHE A 288 -31.29 -27.73 -18.79
N LEU A 289 -31.66 -26.65 -19.49
CA LEU A 289 -33.05 -26.29 -19.74
C LEU A 289 -33.68 -27.06 -20.93
N GLY A 290 -32.91 -27.90 -21.62
CA GLY A 290 -33.35 -28.68 -22.77
C GLY A 290 -33.33 -27.94 -24.11
N TYR A 291 -32.78 -26.73 -24.16
CA TYR A 291 -32.63 -25.94 -25.39
C TYR A 291 -31.34 -26.32 -26.14
N PHE A 292 -31.25 -27.59 -26.56
CA PHE A 292 -30.01 -28.19 -27.07
C PHE A 292 -29.49 -27.53 -28.35
N GLU A 293 -30.34 -27.15 -29.30
CA GLU A 293 -29.91 -26.48 -30.53
C GLU A 293 -29.24 -25.14 -30.24
N LYS A 294 -29.85 -24.32 -29.37
CA LYS A 294 -29.27 -23.04 -28.95
C LYS A 294 -28.00 -23.24 -28.14
N ALA A 295 -27.96 -24.26 -27.27
CA ALA A 295 -26.74 -24.60 -26.53
C ALA A 295 -25.58 -24.90 -27.48
N ILE A 296 -25.83 -25.67 -28.56
CA ILE A 296 -24.83 -25.97 -29.59
C ILE A 296 -24.32 -24.70 -30.27
N GLU A 297 -25.19 -23.73 -30.57
CA GLU A 297 -24.76 -22.45 -31.16
C GLU A 297 -23.75 -21.72 -30.26
N TYR A 298 -24.04 -21.62 -28.96
CA TYR A 298 -23.15 -20.98 -27.99
C TYR A 298 -21.86 -21.77 -27.76
N PHE A 299 -21.93 -23.09 -27.64
CA PHE A 299 -20.73 -23.93 -27.56
C PHE A 299 -19.84 -23.78 -28.81
N LYS A 300 -20.43 -23.69 -30.00
CA LYS A 300 -19.67 -23.43 -31.23
C LYS A 300 -19.02 -22.05 -31.24
N LYS A 301 -19.64 -21.02 -30.65
CA LYS A 301 -19.00 -19.71 -30.47
C LYS A 301 -17.78 -19.83 -29.56
N ALA A 302 -17.93 -20.45 -28.39
CA ALA A 302 -16.81 -20.69 -27.47
C ALA A 302 -15.67 -21.50 -28.13
N LEU A 303 -16.02 -22.52 -28.92
CA LEU A 303 -15.06 -23.37 -29.64
C LEU A 303 -14.27 -22.60 -30.71
N LYS A 304 -14.77 -21.49 -31.28
CA LYS A 304 -13.97 -20.67 -32.21
C LYS A 304 -12.71 -20.10 -31.54
N PHE A 305 -12.80 -19.77 -30.26
CA PHE A 305 -11.67 -19.26 -29.48
C PHE A 305 -10.84 -20.37 -28.86
N LYS A 306 -11.48 -21.47 -28.43
CA LYS A 306 -10.80 -22.65 -27.86
C LYS A 306 -11.07 -23.91 -28.69
N PRO A 307 -10.52 -24.04 -29.91
CA PRO A 307 -10.90 -25.08 -30.87
C PRO A 307 -10.53 -26.51 -30.46
N SER A 308 -9.73 -26.68 -29.42
CA SER A 308 -9.31 -27.98 -28.90
C SER A 308 -9.81 -28.25 -27.48
N GLU A 309 -10.73 -27.44 -26.97
CA GLU A 309 -11.30 -27.63 -25.62
C GLU A 309 -12.21 -28.87 -25.59
N VAL A 310 -11.70 -29.94 -24.99
CA VAL A 310 -12.34 -31.25 -24.92
C VAL A 310 -13.73 -31.15 -24.29
N SER A 311 -13.85 -30.40 -23.19
CA SER A 311 -15.11 -30.25 -22.46
C SER A 311 -16.23 -29.66 -23.34
N ILE A 312 -15.92 -28.66 -24.16
CA ILE A 312 -16.88 -28.04 -25.09
C ILE A 312 -17.29 -29.02 -26.19
N LEU A 313 -16.34 -29.76 -26.76
CA LEU A 313 -16.62 -30.78 -27.79
C LEU A 313 -17.55 -31.88 -27.24
N SER A 314 -17.28 -32.36 -26.03
CA SER A 314 -18.12 -33.34 -25.34
C SER A 314 -19.52 -32.79 -25.07
N ASN A 315 -19.65 -31.54 -24.63
CA ASN A 315 -20.94 -30.89 -24.40
C ASN A 315 -21.79 -30.79 -25.69
N ILE A 316 -21.17 -30.44 -26.82
CA ILE A 316 -21.84 -30.44 -28.13
C ILE A 316 -22.32 -31.85 -28.48
N GLY A 317 -21.48 -32.87 -28.27
CA GLY A 317 -21.84 -34.27 -28.50
C GLY A 317 -23.04 -34.72 -27.67
N VAL A 318 -23.09 -34.34 -26.39
CA VAL A 318 -24.23 -34.60 -25.49
C VAL A 318 -25.50 -33.90 -25.98
N CYS A 319 -25.41 -32.64 -26.43
CA CYS A 319 -26.57 -31.95 -27.00
C CYS A 319 -27.11 -32.66 -28.25
N TYR A 320 -26.25 -33.06 -29.19
CA TYR A 320 -26.68 -33.81 -30.38
C TYR A 320 -27.29 -35.17 -30.03
N PHE A 321 -26.76 -35.85 -29.01
CA PHE A 321 -27.33 -37.09 -28.50
C PHE A 321 -28.78 -36.88 -28.01
N ASN A 322 -29.02 -35.82 -27.21
CA ASN A 322 -30.36 -35.50 -26.72
C ASN A 322 -31.33 -35.06 -27.83
N LEU A 323 -30.81 -34.60 -28.96
CA LEU A 323 -31.58 -34.32 -30.17
C LEU A 323 -31.84 -35.55 -31.05
N ASN A 324 -31.38 -36.74 -30.63
CA ASN A 324 -31.38 -37.99 -31.41
C ASN A 324 -30.58 -37.91 -32.73
N ASP A 325 -29.67 -36.94 -32.87
CA ASP A 325 -28.72 -36.86 -33.99
C ASP A 325 -27.43 -37.60 -33.60
N PHE A 326 -27.54 -38.92 -33.62
CA PHE A 326 -26.48 -39.82 -33.16
C PHE A 326 -25.22 -39.77 -34.05
N GLU A 327 -25.36 -39.43 -35.33
CA GLU A 327 -24.24 -39.27 -36.24
C GLU A 327 -23.37 -38.07 -35.84
N ASN A 328 -23.98 -36.90 -35.61
CA ASN A 328 -23.24 -35.74 -35.14
C ASN A 328 -22.73 -35.92 -33.71
N ALA A 329 -23.51 -36.55 -32.82
CA ALA A 329 -23.05 -36.89 -31.47
C ALA A 329 -21.74 -37.70 -31.53
N LYS A 330 -21.73 -38.79 -32.30
CA LYS A 330 -20.56 -39.67 -32.49
C LYS A 330 -19.38 -38.91 -33.10
N LYS A 331 -19.63 -38.02 -34.06
CA LYS A 331 -18.60 -37.16 -34.65
C LYS A 331 -17.92 -36.28 -33.60
N TYR A 332 -18.68 -35.56 -32.77
CA TYR A 332 -18.09 -34.64 -31.77
C TYR A 332 -17.39 -35.38 -30.63
N PHE A 333 -17.90 -36.54 -30.19
CA PHE A 333 -17.17 -37.38 -29.23
C PHE A 333 -15.86 -37.93 -29.79
N LYS A 334 -15.82 -38.31 -31.08
CA LYS A 334 -14.56 -38.68 -31.75
C LYS A 334 -13.57 -37.50 -31.81
N LEU A 335 -14.05 -36.30 -32.17
CA LEU A 335 -13.21 -35.11 -32.16
C LEU A 335 -12.64 -34.81 -30.76
N ALA A 336 -13.43 -35.00 -29.71
CA ALA A 336 -12.96 -34.87 -28.33
C ALA A 336 -11.86 -35.90 -27.99
N LEU A 337 -12.05 -37.17 -28.41
CA LEU A 337 -11.06 -38.24 -28.23
C LEU A 337 -9.79 -38.03 -29.05
N ASP A 338 -9.87 -37.44 -30.25
CA ASP A 338 -8.69 -37.07 -31.04
C ASP A 338 -7.81 -36.05 -30.29
N LYS A 339 -8.42 -35.21 -29.43
CA LYS A 339 -7.71 -34.25 -28.58
C LYS A 339 -7.23 -34.86 -27.27
N LYS A 340 -8.04 -35.75 -26.66
CA LYS A 340 -7.71 -36.47 -25.43
C LYS A 340 -8.14 -37.92 -25.54
N PRO A 341 -7.25 -38.81 -26.03
CA PRO A 341 -7.59 -40.22 -26.28
C PRO A 341 -8.03 -40.99 -25.04
N ASP A 342 -7.62 -40.56 -23.85
CA ASP A 342 -7.92 -41.20 -22.56
C ASP A 342 -9.14 -40.63 -21.83
N ASP A 343 -9.98 -39.84 -22.51
CA ASP A 343 -11.20 -39.33 -21.91
C ASP A 343 -12.28 -40.42 -21.79
N GLU A 344 -12.40 -41.00 -20.58
CA GLU A 344 -13.33 -42.11 -20.32
C GLU A 344 -14.80 -41.73 -20.54
N VAL A 345 -15.19 -40.46 -20.31
CA VAL A 345 -16.55 -39.98 -20.55
C VAL A 345 -16.88 -40.08 -22.03
N CYS A 346 -15.99 -39.59 -22.90
CA CYS A 346 -16.21 -39.68 -24.35
C CYS A 346 -16.18 -41.12 -24.87
N LYS A 347 -15.28 -41.97 -24.34
CA LYS A 347 -15.25 -43.41 -24.69
C LYS A 347 -16.60 -44.08 -24.38
N GLU A 348 -17.17 -43.78 -23.21
CA GLU A 348 -18.46 -44.33 -22.80
C GLU A 348 -19.59 -43.88 -23.71
N TRP A 349 -19.63 -42.60 -24.09
CA TRP A 349 -20.62 -42.10 -25.06
C TRP A 349 -20.51 -42.78 -26.43
N ILE A 350 -19.29 -43.02 -26.93
CA ILE A 350 -19.10 -43.76 -28.19
C ILE A 350 -19.63 -45.19 -28.11
N ARG A 351 -19.45 -45.88 -26.97
CA ARG A 351 -20.01 -47.23 -26.77
C ARG A 351 -21.53 -47.23 -26.78
N ARG A 352 -22.17 -46.22 -26.18
CA ARG A 352 -23.63 -46.06 -26.19
C ARG A 352 -24.21 -45.75 -27.57
N LEU A 353 -23.39 -45.19 -28.46
CA LEU A 353 -23.72 -44.78 -29.84
C LEU A 353 -23.28 -45.80 -30.90
N SER A 354 -22.85 -46.99 -30.47
CA SER A 354 -22.44 -48.10 -31.33
C SER A 354 -23.43 -49.24 -31.19
#